data_AF-A0A1Q8DK00-F1
#
_entry.id   AF-A0A1Q8DK00-F1
#
_cell.length_a   1.000
_cell.length_b   1.000
_cell.length_c   1.000
_cell.angle_alpha   90.00
_cell.angle_beta   90.00
_cell.angle_gamma   90.00
#
_symmetry.space_group_name_H-M   'P 1'
#
loop_
_entity.id
_entity.type
_entity.pdbx_description
1 polymer ?
#
loop_
_entity_poly.entity_id
_entity_poly.type
_entity_poly.pdbx_seq_one_letter_code
_entity_poly.pdbx_strand_id
1 'polypeptide(L)'
;DDLLLFQSPAILEWLEEVYPETPLLPQDAAGRMQVRALSAMIGCDIHPINNRRILQYLRNELSVDEEAVIKWCNRWISEGFAALEKRLAQDKARG
;
A
#
# COMPACT_ATOMS: atom_id res chain seq x y z
N ASP A 1 -17.38 -20.79 12.50
CA ASP A 1 -16.14 -20.12 12.97
C ASP A 1 -16.21 -18.65 12.69
N ASP A 2 -16.20 -17.82 13.75
CA ASP A 2 -16.11 -16.36 13.63
C ASP A 2 -14.64 -15.96 13.51
N LEU A 3 -14.06 -16.16 12.32
CA LEU A 3 -12.71 -15.71 12.04
C LEU A 3 -12.66 -14.17 12.06
N LEU A 4 -11.99 -13.60 13.06
CA LEU A 4 -11.75 -12.16 13.11
C LEU A 4 -10.68 -11.77 12.08
N LEU A 5 -11.09 -11.06 11.04
CA LEU A 5 -10.23 -10.59 9.97
C LEU A 5 -9.63 -9.22 10.31
N PHE A 6 -8.31 -9.12 10.31
CA PHE A 6 -7.56 -7.88 10.52
C PHE A 6 -6.27 -7.92 9.68
N GLN A 7 -5.64 -6.75 9.48
CA GLN A 7 -4.57 -6.53 8.50
C GLN A 7 -5.03 -6.73 7.06
N SER A 8 -5.27 -5.64 6.33
CA SER A 8 -5.75 -5.72 4.94
C SER A 8 -4.86 -6.57 4.01
N PRO A 9 -3.51 -6.59 4.12
CA PRO A 9 -2.72 -7.49 3.29
C PRO A 9 -2.99 -8.97 3.57
N ALA A 10 -3.17 -9.34 4.85
CA ALA A 10 -3.47 -10.72 5.23
C ALA A 10 -4.88 -11.15 4.76
N ILE A 11 -5.86 -10.23 4.83
CA ILE A 11 -7.22 -10.48 4.33
C ILE A 11 -7.20 -10.74 2.82
N LEU A 12 -6.41 -9.99 2.05
CA LEU A 12 -6.29 -10.18 0.60
C LEU A 12 -5.66 -11.53 0.25
N GLU A 13 -4.62 -11.97 0.97
CA GLU A 13 -4.04 -13.30 0.78
C GLU A 13 -5.03 -14.41 1.16
N TRP A 14 -5.79 -14.23 2.25
CA TRP A 14 -6.84 -15.17 2.63
C TRP A 14 -7.95 -15.28 1.57
N LEU A 15 -8.36 -14.15 0.96
CA LEU A 15 -9.35 -14.17 -0.12
C LEU A 15 -8.83 -14.92 -1.35
N GLU A 16 -7.55 -14.76 -1.70
CA GLU A 16 -6.91 -15.49 -2.79
C GLU A 16 -6.89 -17.02 -2.52
N GLU A 17 -6.78 -17.43 -1.25
CA GLU A 17 -6.82 -18.85 -0.84
C GLU A 17 -8.25 -19.42 -0.85
N VAL A 18 -9.23 -18.65 -0.40
CA VAL A 18 -10.61 -19.12 -0.19
C VAL A 18 -11.48 -19.01 -1.44
N TYR A 19 -11.16 -18.10 -2.37
CA TYR A 19 -11.93 -17.86 -3.59
C TYR A 19 -11.08 -18.03 -4.87
N PRO A 20 -10.53 -19.24 -5.13
CA PRO A 20 -9.60 -19.46 -6.25
C PRO A 20 -10.24 -19.29 -7.64
N GLU A 21 -11.57 -19.39 -7.73
CA GLU A 21 -12.33 -19.19 -8.98
C GLU A 21 -12.42 -17.70 -9.40
N THR A 22 -12.03 -16.77 -8.52
CA THR A 22 -12.03 -15.32 -8.80
C THR A 22 -10.70 -14.73 -8.34
N PRO A 23 -9.58 -15.04 -9.04
CA PRO A 23 -8.25 -14.69 -8.58
C PRO A 23 -8.02 -13.18 -8.66
N LEU A 24 -7.44 -12.62 -7.61
CA LEU A 24 -6.96 -11.24 -7.57
C LEU A 24 -5.53 -11.13 -8.11
N LEU A 25 -4.79 -12.24 -8.06
CA LEU A 25 -3.41 -12.31 -8.53
C LEU A 25 -3.30 -13.09 -9.86
N PRO A 26 -2.24 -12.83 -10.66
CA PRO A 26 -1.90 -13.66 -11.82
C PRO A 26 -1.61 -15.11 -11.43
N GLN A 27 -1.72 -16.03 -12.38
CA GLN A 27 -1.44 -17.45 -12.14
C GLN A 27 0.05 -17.74 -11.96
N ASP A 28 0.92 -17.01 -12.67
CA ASP A 28 2.36 -17.26 -12.63
C ASP A 28 3.04 -16.61 -11.41
N ALA A 29 4.06 -17.27 -10.88
CA ALA A 29 4.74 -16.82 -9.68
C ALA A 29 5.39 -15.43 -9.82
N ALA A 30 5.85 -15.06 -11.03
CA ALA A 30 6.48 -13.78 -11.26
C ALA A 30 5.46 -12.63 -11.24
N GLY A 31 4.30 -12.82 -11.89
CA GLY A 31 3.17 -11.89 -11.86
C GLY A 31 2.64 -11.70 -10.44
N ARG A 32 2.48 -12.78 -9.67
CA ARG A 32 2.10 -12.70 -8.24
C ARG A 32 3.08 -11.87 -7.42
N MET A 33 4.37 -12.09 -7.60
CA MET A 33 5.41 -11.30 -6.92
C MET A 33 5.33 -9.83 -7.29
N GLN A 34 5.12 -9.51 -8.57
CA GLN A 34 5.00 -8.13 -9.03
C GLN A 34 3.78 -7.43 -8.42
N VAL A 35 2.59 -8.04 -8.48
CA VAL A 35 1.37 -7.44 -7.92
C VAL A 35 1.49 -7.23 -6.40
N ARG A 36 2.06 -8.20 -5.68
CA ARG A 36 2.34 -8.06 -4.24
C ARG A 36 3.31 -6.93 -3.96
N ALA A 37 4.38 -6.81 -4.75
CA ALA A 37 5.35 -5.73 -4.58
C ALA A 37 4.71 -4.34 -4.81
N LEU A 38 3.91 -4.18 -5.88
CA LEU A 38 3.21 -2.92 -6.15
C LEU A 38 2.21 -2.57 -5.02
N SER A 39 1.49 -3.58 -4.53
CA SER A 39 0.57 -3.43 -3.40
C SER A 39 1.31 -3.04 -2.12
N ALA A 40 2.47 -3.65 -1.86
CA ALA A 40 3.32 -3.36 -0.70
C ALA A 40 3.93 -1.96 -0.75
N MET A 41 4.30 -1.44 -1.93
CA MET A 41 4.76 -0.05 -2.06
C MET A 41 3.72 0.93 -1.51
N ILE A 42 2.43 0.67 -1.72
CA ILE A 42 1.36 1.48 -1.13
C ILE A 42 1.14 1.14 0.34
N GLY A 43 0.96 -0.14 0.63
CA GLY A 43 0.53 -0.64 1.94
C GLY A 43 1.59 -0.53 3.04
N CYS A 44 2.87 -0.53 2.68
CA CYS A 44 4.00 -0.45 3.60
C CYS A 44 4.67 0.93 3.57
N ASP A 45 4.87 1.50 2.38
CA ASP A 45 5.77 2.66 2.25
C ASP A 45 5.04 4.01 2.21
N ILE A 46 3.77 4.03 1.79
CA ILE A 46 2.99 5.28 1.71
C ILE A 46 1.94 5.36 2.83
N HIS A 47 1.04 4.38 2.89
CA HIS A 47 -0.14 4.43 3.76
C HIS A 47 0.22 4.52 5.25
N PRO A 48 1.16 3.71 5.80
CA PRO A 48 1.45 3.72 7.23
C PRO A 48 2.04 5.05 7.73
N ILE A 49 2.87 5.69 6.91
CA ILE A 49 3.54 6.96 7.25
C ILE A 49 2.54 8.13 7.29
N ASN A 50 1.49 8.05 6.46
CA ASN A 50 0.43 9.05 6.37
C ASN A 50 -0.82 8.65 7.17
N ASN A 51 -0.75 7.59 7.98
CA ASN A 51 -1.88 7.14 8.77
C ASN A 51 -2.25 8.20 9.83
N ARG A 52 -3.54 8.33 10.11
CA ARG A 52 -4.09 9.27 11.09
C ARG A 52 -3.33 9.27 12.42
N ARG A 53 -2.93 8.11 12.94
CA ARG A 53 -2.19 8.03 14.21
C ARG A 53 -0.83 8.75 14.16
N ILE A 54 -0.13 8.66 13.02
CA ILE A 54 1.16 9.32 12.81
C ILE A 54 0.94 10.83 12.65
N LEU A 55 -0.05 11.23 11.86
CA LEU A 55 -0.36 12.65 11.67
C LEU A 55 -0.85 13.32 12.96
N GLN A 56 -1.55 12.58 13.83
CA GLN A 56 -1.93 13.07 15.16
C GLN A 56 -0.73 13.24 16.08
N TYR A 57 0.25 12.32 16.03
CA TYR A 57 1.50 12.46 16.76
C TYR A 57 2.27 13.71 16.32
N LEU A 58 2.39 13.94 15.00
CA LEU A 58 3.03 15.15 14.46
C LEU A 58 2.38 16.44 14.98
N ARG A 59 1.04 16.52 14.92
CA ARG A 59 0.29 17.70 15.36
C ARG A 59 0.35 17.92 16.87
N ASN A 60 0.08 16.87 17.64
CA ASN A 60 -0.22 17.01 19.06
C ASN A 60 1.04 16.91 19.93
N GLU A 61 1.94 15.98 19.62
CA GLU A 61 3.12 15.69 20.44
C GLU A 61 4.32 16.51 19.97
N LEU A 62 4.47 16.65 18.65
CA LEU A 62 5.57 17.44 18.07
C LEU A 62 5.19 18.88 17.73
N SER A 63 3.93 19.28 17.97
CA SER A 63 3.41 20.63 17.71
C SER A 63 3.67 21.13 16.28
N VAL A 64 3.69 20.22 15.30
CA VAL A 64 3.88 20.55 13.89
C VAL A 64 2.61 21.20 13.36
N ASP A 65 2.75 22.34 12.67
CA ASP A 65 1.62 23.05 12.09
C ASP A 65 0.99 22.30 10.91
N GLU A 66 -0.24 22.68 10.56
CA GLU A 66 -1.02 21.99 9.52
C GLU A 66 -0.37 22.06 8.13
N GLU A 67 0.29 23.18 7.79
CA GLU A 67 0.96 23.35 6.50
C GLU A 67 2.13 22.35 6.37
N ALA A 68 2.91 22.20 7.43
CA ALA A 68 3.99 21.23 7.51
C ALA A 68 3.48 19.78 7.48
N VAL A 69 2.35 19.47 8.11
CA VAL A 69 1.72 18.13 8.02
C VAL A 69 1.21 17.82 6.61
N ILE A 70 0.63 18.80 5.92
CA ILE A 70 0.23 18.64 4.51
C ILE A 70 1.47 18.40 3.63
N LYS A 71 2.55 19.17 3.85
CA LYS A 71 3.82 18.99 3.16
C LYS A 71 4.43 17.61 3.41
N TRP A 72 4.33 17.08 4.63
CA TRP A 72 4.71 15.71 4.99
C TRP A 72 3.95 14.68 4.15
N CYS A 73 2.61 14.75 4.14
CA CYS A 73 1.79 13.84 3.35
C CYS A 73 2.16 13.87 1.87
N ASN A 74 2.25 15.08 1.31
CA ASN A 74 2.58 15.28 -0.11
C ASN A 74 3.96 14.71 -0.46
N ARG A 75 4.96 14.84 0.43
CA ARG A 75 6.30 14.29 0.21
C ARG A 75 6.25 12.78 0.00
N TRP A 76 5.67 12.04 0.95
CA TRP A 76 5.66 10.57 0.92
C TRP A 76 4.75 10.02 -0.17
N ILE A 77 3.61 10.66 -0.44
CA ILE A 77 2.75 10.30 -1.57
C ILE A 77 3.51 10.50 -2.89
N SER A 78 4.13 11.67 -3.08
CA SER A 78 4.81 12.00 -4.33
C SER A 78 6.01 11.09 -4.59
N GLU A 79 6.82 10.80 -3.58
CA GLU A 79 7.97 9.88 -3.73
C GLU A 79 7.52 8.45 -4.00
N GLY A 80 6.53 7.95 -3.24
CA GLY A 80 6.01 6.60 -3.43
C GLY A 80 5.37 6.42 -4.80
N PHE A 81 4.57 7.39 -5.26
CA PHE A 81 3.98 7.37 -6.59
C PHE A 81 5.01 7.57 -7.71
N ALA A 82 6.05 8.38 -7.53
CA ALA A 82 7.12 8.49 -8.52
C ALA A 82 7.86 7.16 -8.71
N ALA A 83 8.15 6.46 -7.61
CA ALA A 83 8.77 5.13 -7.67
C ALA A 83 7.83 4.10 -8.33
N LEU A 84 6.55 4.13 -7.96
CA LEU A 84 5.52 3.26 -8.54
C LEU A 84 5.41 3.51 -10.05
N GLU A 85 5.22 4.76 -10.47
CA GLU A 85 5.05 5.15 -11.86
C GLU A 85 6.27 4.76 -12.72
N LYS A 86 7.49 4.89 -12.18
CA LYS A 86 8.69 4.44 -12.88
C LYS A 86 8.69 2.93 -13.10
N ARG A 87 8.30 2.14 -12.10
CA ARG A 87 8.22 0.68 -12.22
C ARG A 87 7.14 0.28 -13.21
N LEU A 88 6.01 0.94 -13.10
CA LEU A 88 4.87 0.84 -13.99
C LEU A 88 5.29 1.11 -15.45
N ALA A 89 5.90 2.25 -15.77
CA ALA A 89 6.34 2.58 -17.12
C ALA A 89 7.33 1.56 -17.75
N GLN A 90 8.06 0.80 -16.93
CA GLN A 90 9.01 -0.23 -17.38
C GLN A 90 8.36 -1.61 -17.59
N ASP A 91 7.16 -1.80 -17.08
CA ASP A 91 6.44 -3.06 -17.18
C ASP A 91 5.85 -3.23 -18.58
N LYS A 92 6.36 -4.24 -19.29
CA LYS A 92 5.96 -4.60 -20.65
C LYS A 92 4.88 -5.68 -20.69
N ALA A 93 4.51 -6.24 -19.54
CA ALA A 93 3.53 -7.32 -19.41
C ALA A 93 2.11 -6.80 -19.11
N ARG A 94 1.89 -5.49 -19.26
CA ARG A 94 0.61 -4.84 -19.02
C ARG A 94 -0.38 -5.18 -20.13
N GLY A 95 -1.42 -5.93 -19.78
CA GLY A 95 -2.52 -6.32 -20.67
C GLY A 95 -3.66 -6.88 -19.85
#